data_AF-A0AAV5ZEC1-F1
#
_entry.id   AF-A0AAV5ZEC1-F1
#
_cell.length_a   1.000
_cell.length_b   1.000
_cell.length_c   1.000
_cell.angle_alpha   90.00
_cell.angle_beta   90.00
_cell.angle_gamma   90.00
#
_symmetry.space_group_name_H-M   'P 1'
#
loop_
_entity.id
_entity.type
_entity.pdbx_description
1 polymer ?
#
loop_
_entity_poly.entity_id
_entity_poly.type
_entity_poly.pdbx_seq_one_letter_code
_entity_poly.pdbx_strand_id
1 'polypeptide(L)'
;MAEERWSGVVRYHDYVPTTIEYDHDLDAYTVARADVFSSDRRHHLTLVVVVTEAQMIVHRPGLEHAIRLGRATLERLIEDHRGMVDQLTANAWRVYTLGGLRLR
;
A
#
# COMPACT_ATOMS: atom_id res chain seq x y z
N MET A 1 4.17 10.70 10.65
CA MET A 1 2.86 10.30 10.08
C MET A 1 2.80 10.72 8.62
N ALA A 2 2.32 9.84 7.73
CA ALA A 2 2.16 10.13 6.31
C ALA A 2 1.02 11.12 6.04
N GLU A 3 1.10 11.86 4.93
CA GLU A 3 0.03 12.77 4.50
C GLU A 3 -1.13 11.98 3.88
N GLU A 4 -2.37 12.42 4.10
CA GLU A 4 -3.55 11.78 3.51
C GLU A 4 -4.08 12.58 2.32
N ARG A 5 -4.35 11.89 1.19
CA ARG A 5 -4.91 12.50 -0.02
C ARG A 5 -6.06 11.67 -0.56
N TRP A 6 -7.16 12.33 -0.94
CA TRP A 6 -8.34 11.67 -1.50
C TRP A 6 -8.42 11.78 -3.02
N SER A 7 -8.87 10.72 -3.68
CA SER A 7 -9.28 10.70 -5.08
C SER A 7 -10.51 9.82 -5.25
N GLY A 8 -11.70 10.45 -5.35
CA GLY A 8 -12.97 9.73 -5.42
C GLY A 8 -13.23 8.86 -4.18
N VAL A 9 -13.20 7.54 -4.37
CA VAL A 9 -13.38 6.54 -3.30
C VAL A 9 -12.07 6.00 -2.73
N VAL A 10 -10.92 6.53 -3.17
CA VAL A 10 -9.60 6.09 -2.72
C VAL A 10 -8.99 7.12 -1.79
N ARG A 11 -8.53 6.67 -0.62
CA ARG A 11 -7.69 7.44 0.31
C ARG A 11 -6.25 6.94 0.24
N TYR A 12 -5.36 7.77 -0.26
CA TYR A 12 -3.93 7.53 -0.31
C TYR A 12 -3.26 7.99 0.98
N HIS A 13 -2.25 7.23 1.41
CA HIS A 13 -1.32 7.58 2.47
C HIS A 13 0.05 7.81 1.83
N ASP A 14 0.41 9.08 1.64
CA ASP A 14 1.58 9.51 0.89
C ASP A 14 2.82 9.50 1.79
N TYR A 15 3.51 8.35 1.82
CA TYR A 15 4.77 8.18 2.56
C TYR A 15 5.92 8.95 1.92
N VAL A 16 6.78 9.50 2.78
CA VAL A 16 8.08 10.10 2.44
C VAL A 16 9.15 9.42 3.31
N PRO A 17 10.45 9.53 2.98
CA PRO A 17 11.50 8.82 3.73
C PRO A 17 11.46 9.03 5.25
N THR A 18 11.05 10.21 5.70
CA THR A 18 10.96 10.58 7.13
C THR A 18 9.69 10.08 7.83
N THR A 19 8.71 9.53 7.10
CA THR A 19 7.43 9.07 7.66
C THR A 19 7.25 7.56 7.57
N ILE A 20 8.23 6.85 7.01
CA ILE A 20 8.23 5.40 6.94
C ILE A 20 8.65 4.82 8.28
N GLU A 21 7.88 3.84 8.74
CA GLU A 21 8.13 3.10 9.96
C GLU A 21 8.32 1.62 9.61
N TYR A 22 9.13 0.95 10.42
CA TYR A 22 9.33 -0.48 10.33
C TYR A 22 8.19 -1.21 11.01
N ASP A 23 7.56 -2.14 10.30
CA ASP A 23 6.56 -3.04 10.86
C ASP A 23 7.25 -4.37 11.23
N HIS A 24 7.38 -4.60 12.54
CA HIS A 24 8.03 -5.80 13.08
C HIS A 24 7.24 -7.10 12.80
N ASP A 25 5.92 -7.03 12.62
CA ASP A 25 5.11 -8.21 12.33
C ASP A 25 5.27 -8.63 10.86
N LEU A 26 5.56 -7.68 9.97
CA LEU A 26 5.78 -7.90 8.55
C LEU A 26 7.26 -8.03 8.16
N ASP A 27 8.17 -7.74 9.08
CA ASP A 27 9.61 -7.64 8.82
C ASP A 27 9.93 -6.73 7.61
N ALA A 28 9.20 -5.61 7.55
CA ALA A 28 9.17 -4.77 6.35
C ALA A 28 8.84 -3.30 6.63
N TYR A 29 9.23 -2.44 5.69
CA TYR A 29 8.87 -1.03 5.67
C TYR A 29 7.65 -0.82 4.76
N THR A 30 6.62 -0.15 5.26
CA THR A 30 5.50 0.29 4.41
C THR A 30 5.93 1.49 3.58
N VAL A 31 5.87 1.36 2.26
CA VAL A 31 6.33 2.40 1.32
C VAL A 31 5.19 3.02 0.51
N ALA A 32 4.03 2.37 0.45
CA ALA A 32 2.81 2.92 -0.10
C ALA A 32 1.58 2.25 0.52
N ARG A 33 0.51 3.01 0.75
CA ARG A 33 -0.78 2.47 1.20
C ARG A 33 -1.95 3.26 0.61
N ALA A 34 -3.03 2.56 0.30
CA ALA A 34 -4.31 3.18 0.04
C ALA A 34 -5.46 2.38 0.65
N ASP A 35 -6.52 3.08 1.04
CA ASP A 35 -7.80 2.49 1.39
C ASP A 35 -8.79 2.77 0.25
N VAL A 36 -9.30 1.71 -0.39
CA VAL A 36 -10.30 1.81 -1.45
C VAL A 36 -11.66 1.50 -0.84
N PHE A 37 -12.56 2.48 -0.83
CA PHE A 37 -13.89 2.36 -0.23
C PHE A 37 -14.91 1.85 -1.24
N SER A 38 -15.89 1.09 -0.76
CA SER A 38 -17.09 0.76 -1.53
C SER A 38 -17.86 2.04 -1.87
N SER A 39 -18.71 1.97 -2.90
CA SER A 39 -19.57 3.08 -3.31
C SER A 39 -20.46 3.62 -2.19
N ASP A 40 -20.91 2.74 -1.28
CA ASP A 40 -21.69 3.10 -0.08
C ASP A 40 -20.82 3.50 1.14
N ARG A 41 -19.49 3.43 0.99
CA ARG A 41 -18.46 3.70 2.01
C ARG A 41 -18.57 2.88 3.29
N ARG A 42 -19.34 1.78 3.30
CA ARG A 42 -19.48 0.90 4.47
C ARG A 42 -18.28 0.01 4.68
N HIS A 43 -17.64 -0.40 3.59
CA HIS A 43 -16.49 -1.30 3.61
C HIS A 43 -15.34 -0.68 2.82
N HIS A 44 -14.12 -1.11 3.15
CA HIS A 44 -12.95 -0.75 2.38
C HIS A 44 -11.96 -1.90 2.28
N LEU A 45 -11.17 -1.87 1.22
CA LEU A 45 -9.99 -2.68 1.05
C LEU A 45 -8.76 -1.79 1.29
N THR A 46 -7.98 -2.09 2.32
CA THR A 46 -6.65 -1.52 2.47
C THR A 46 -5.64 -2.34 1.67
N LEU A 47 -4.94 -1.64 0.78
CA LEU A 47 -3.83 -2.15 -0.01
C LEU A 47 -2.53 -1.54 0.55
N VAL A 48 -1.60 -2.40 0.93
CA VAL A 48 -0.29 -1.99 1.45
C VAL A 48 0.82 -2.58 0.59
N VAL A 49 1.76 -1.73 0.19
CA VAL A 49 2.99 -2.15 -0.47
C VAL A 49 4.15 -1.96 0.48
N VAL A 50 4.89 -3.04 0.70
CA VAL A 50 6.03 -3.08 1.62
C VAL A 50 7.32 -3.44 0.87
N VAL A 51 8.44 -3.05 1.48
CA VAL A 51 9.78 -3.53 1.12
C VAL A 51 10.41 -4.18 2.34
N THR A 52 10.85 -5.43 2.20
CA THR A 52 11.47 -6.14 3.34
C THR A 52 12.87 -5.61 3.61
N GLU A 53 13.38 -5.82 4.83
CA GLU A 53 14.75 -5.42 5.17
C GLU A 53 15.77 -6.10 4.25
N ALA A 54 15.57 -7.39 3.94
CA ALA A 54 16.43 -8.12 2.99
C ALA A 54 16.46 -7.46 1.59
N GLN A 55 15.33 -6.98 1.08
CA GLN A 55 15.26 -6.28 -0.21
C GLN A 55 15.99 -4.93 -0.17
N MET A 56 15.88 -4.21 0.95
CA MET A 56 16.59 -2.95 1.17
C MET A 56 18.12 -3.15 1.18
N ILE A 57 18.59 -4.19 1.87
CA ILE A 57 20.03 -4.51 1.99
C ILE A 57 20.61 -4.94 0.62
N VAL A 58 19.92 -5.83 -0.10
CA VAL A 58 20.43 -6.42 -1.34
C VAL A 58 20.47 -5.42 -2.49
N HIS A 59 19.43 -4.60 -2.66
CA HIS A 59 19.30 -3.76 -3.85
C HIS A 59 19.84 -2.35 -3.66
N ARG A 60 20.14 -1.93 -2.41
CA ARG A 60 20.39 -0.53 -2.03
C ARG A 60 19.52 0.49 -2.81
N PRO A 61 18.21 0.25 -3.05
CA PRO A 61 17.40 1.32 -3.58
C PRO A 61 17.33 2.35 -2.45
N GLY A 62 17.77 3.59 -2.69
CA GLY A 62 17.49 4.67 -1.76
C GLY A 62 16.00 4.63 -1.43
N LEU A 63 15.63 4.89 -0.17
CA LEU A 63 14.25 4.76 0.31
C LEU A 63 13.23 5.48 -0.60
N GLU A 64 13.64 6.60 -1.20
CA GLU A 64 12.89 7.33 -2.23
C GLU A 64 12.54 6.49 -3.48
N HIS A 65 13.47 5.67 -3.96
CA HIS A 65 13.24 4.76 -5.08
C HIS A 65 12.22 3.68 -4.72
N ALA A 66 12.32 3.11 -3.52
CA ALA A 66 11.36 2.12 -3.02
C ALA A 66 9.95 2.73 -2.88
N ILE A 67 9.83 3.96 -2.35
CA ILE A 67 8.57 4.71 -2.30
C ILE A 67 7.99 4.89 -3.70
N ARG A 68 8.81 5.36 -4.65
CA ARG A 68 8.35 5.61 -6.03
C ARG A 68 7.83 4.34 -6.69
N LEU A 69 8.57 3.23 -6.59
CA LEU A 69 8.12 1.94 -7.11
C LEU A 69 6.89 1.41 -6.38
N GLY A 70 6.83 1.59 -5.07
CA GLY A 70 5.69 1.22 -4.24
C GLY A 70 4.41 1.94 -4.66
N ARG A 71 4.49 3.25 -4.92
CA ARG A 71 3.36 4.05 -5.43
C ARG A 71 2.88 3.55 -6.79
N ALA A 72 3.79 3.31 -7.74
CA ALA A 72 3.42 2.77 -9.05
C ALA A 72 2.74 1.39 -8.94
N THR A 73 3.22 0.53 -8.05
CA THR A 73 2.63 -0.78 -7.79
C THR A 73 1.26 -0.65 -7.13
N LEU A 74 1.11 0.28 -6.18
CA LEU A 74 -0.16 0.56 -5.51
C LEU A 74 -1.23 1.02 -6.49
N GLU A 75 -0.92 1.94 -7.41
CA GLU A 75 -1.88 2.41 -8.43
C GLU A 75 -2.39 1.25 -9.30
N ARG A 76 -1.49 0.35 -9.72
CA ARG A 76 -1.89 -0.85 -10.46
C ARG A 76 -2.81 -1.75 -9.62
N LEU A 77 -2.46 -1.98 -8.35
CA LEU A 77 -3.27 -2.80 -7.44
C LEU A 77 -4.64 -2.20 -7.18
N ILE A 78 -4.74 -0.86 -7.08
CA ILE A 78 -6.02 -0.16 -6.93
C ILE A 78 -6.91 -0.45 -8.13
N GLU A 79 -6.39 -0.31 -9.35
CA GLU A 79 -7.16 -0.58 -10.57
C GLU A 79 -7.62 -2.05 -10.63
N ASP A 80 -6.71 -2.99 -10.34
CA ASP A 80 -7.01 -4.43 -10.32
C ASP A 80 -8.13 -4.80 -9.32
N HIS A 81 -8.27 -4.04 -8.22
CA HIS A 81 -9.20 -4.36 -7.13
C HIS A 81 -10.46 -3.49 -7.12
N ARG A 82 -10.51 -2.40 -7.89
CA ARG A 82 -11.56 -1.38 -7.82
C ARG A 82 -12.96 -1.96 -7.99
N GLY A 83 -13.14 -2.90 -8.93
CA GLY A 83 -14.43 -3.54 -9.19
C GLY A 83 -14.88 -4.56 -8.13
N MET A 84 -13.98 -5.02 -7.27
CA MET A 84 -14.31 -6.01 -6.23
C MET A 84 -14.71 -5.35 -4.91
N VAL A 85 -14.35 -4.08 -4.68
CA VAL A 85 -14.58 -3.40 -3.39
C VAL A 85 -16.07 -3.29 -3.06
N ASP A 86 -16.94 -3.12 -4.06
CA ASP A 86 -18.39 -3.10 -3.87
C ASP A 86 -18.98 -4.46 -3.43
N GLN A 87 -18.23 -5.55 -3.56
CA GLN A 87 -18.64 -6.89 -3.15
C GLN A 87 -18.15 -7.25 -1.73
N LEU A 88 -17.40 -6.36 -1.08
CA LEU A 88 -16.93 -6.59 0.28
C LEU A 88 -18.10 -6.60 1.27
N THR A 89 -18.13 -7.61 2.13
CA THR A 89 -19.07 -7.70 3.27
C THR A 89 -18.42 -7.27 4.60
N ALA A 90 -17.12 -6.99 4.57
CA ALA A 90 -16.32 -6.56 5.70
C ALA A 90 -15.07 -5.82 5.20
N ASN A 91 -14.45 -5.03 6.09
CA ASN A 91 -13.15 -4.43 5.79
C ASN A 91 -12.11 -5.51 5.55
N ALA A 92 -11.27 -5.31 4.53
CA ALA A 92 -10.23 -6.25 4.16
C ALA A 92 -8.88 -5.55 4.11
N TRP A 93 -7.83 -6.30 4.41
CA TRP A 93 -6.45 -5.83 4.39
C TRP A 93 -5.60 -6.78 3.56
N ARG A 94 -4.82 -6.25 2.62
CA ARG A 94 -3.91 -7.04 1.77
C ARG A 94 -2.55 -6.39 1.69
N VAL A 95 -1.51 -7.20 1.84
CA VAL A 95 -0.11 -6.77 1.85
C VAL A 95 0.62 -7.34 0.65
N TYR A 96 1.37 -6.49 -0.04
CA TYR A 96 2.10 -6.83 -1.25
C TYR A 96 3.56 -6.38 -1.16
N THR A 97 4.45 -7.12 -1.84
CA THR A 97 5.84 -6.66 -2.05
C THR A 97 5.90 -5.57 -3.12
N LEU A 98 7.07 -4.94 -3.29
CA LEU A 98 7.34 -4.02 -4.40
C LEU A 98 7.08 -4.62 -5.79
N GLY A 99 7.18 -5.94 -5.95
CA GLY A 99 6.86 -6.64 -7.20
C GLY A 99 5.36 -6.91 -7.40
N GLY A 100 4.51 -6.55 -6.43
CA GLY A 100 3.09 -6.85 -6.44
C GLY A 100 2.74 -8.30 -6.06
N LEU A 101 3.68 -9.06 -5.47
CA LEU A 101 3.39 -10.39 -4.93
C LEU A 101 2.67 -10.24 -3.59
N ARG A 102 1.53 -10.93 -3.45
CA ARG A 102 0.73 -10.90 -2.22
C ARG A 102 1.41 -11.70 -1.11
N LEU A 103 1.59 -11.08 0.04
CA LEU A 103 2.09 -11.71 1.27
C LEU A 103 0.95 -12.15 2.19
N ARG A 104 -0.13 -11.34 2.26
CA ARG A 104 -1.32 -11.58 3.09
C ARG A 104 -2.58 -11.06 2.42
#